data_AF-A0AAW7KE10-F1
#
_entry.id   AF-A0AAW7KE10-F1
#
_cell.length_a   1.000
_cell.length_b   1.000
_cell.length_c   1.000
_cell.angle_alpha   90.00
_cell.angle_beta   90.00
_cell.angle_gamma   90.00
#
_symmetry.space_group_name_H-M   'P 1'
#
loop_
_entity.id
_entity.type
_entity.pdbx_description
1 polymer ?
#
loop_
_entity_poly.entity_id
_entity_poly.type
_entity_poly.pdbx_seq_one_letter_code
_entity_poly.pdbx_strand_id
1 'polypeptide(L)' 'MKKKLVKGIVICGMIGIGFTALGTNVEAATYYGNGLYCNKQKCWVDWNKASREIGKIIVNGWVQHGPWAPR' A
#
# COMPACT_ATOMS: atom_id res chain seq x y z
N MET A 1 -22.48 -33.71 -27.24
CA MET A 1 -21.84 -32.37 -27.12
C MET A 1 -22.35 -31.56 -25.93
N LYS A 2 -23.66 -31.51 -25.64
CA LYS A 2 -24.24 -30.79 -24.48
C LYS A 2 -23.61 -31.11 -23.11
N LYS A 3 -23.30 -32.39 -22.83
CA LYS A 3 -22.74 -32.81 -21.52
C LYS A 3 -21.32 -32.28 -21.23
N LYS A 4 -20.49 -32.07 -22.27
CA LYS A 4 -19.12 -31.54 -22.11
C LYS A 4 -19.15 -30.03 -21.82
N LEU A 5 -20.10 -29.32 -22.43
CA LEU A 5 -20.29 -27.88 -22.27
C LEU A 5 -20.84 -27.54 -20.87
N VAL A 6 -21.79 -28.34 -20.37
CA VAL A 6 -22.32 -28.20 -18.99
C VAL A 6 -21.23 -28.42 -17.94
N LYS A 7 -20.37 -29.44 -18.11
CA LYS A 7 -19.23 -29.66 -17.18
C LYS A 7 -18.26 -28.48 -17.16
N GLY A 8 -17.97 -27.88 -18.31
CA GLY A 8 -17.09 -26.70 -18.40
C GLY A 8 -17.66 -25.49 -17.66
N ILE A 9 -18.96 -25.20 -17.81
CA ILE A 9 -19.63 -24.09 -17.12
C ILE A 9 -19.64 -24.30 -15.60
N VAL A 10 -19.90 -25.53 -15.14
CA VAL A 10 -19.91 -25.84 -13.71
C VAL A 10 -18.53 -25.67 -13.06
N ILE A 11 -17.45 -26.04 -13.75
CA ILE A 11 -16.08 -25.87 -13.26
C ILE A 11 -15.70 -24.38 -13.20
N CYS A 12 -15.98 -23.61 -14.25
CA CYS A 12 -15.72 -22.17 -14.24
C CYS A 12 -16.53 -21.43 -13.17
N GLY A 13 -17.78 -21.84 -12.93
CA GLY A 13 -18.62 -21.29 -11.87
C GLY A 13 -18.03 -21.52 -10.47
N MET A 14 -17.56 -22.73 -10.17
CA MET A 14 -16.95 -23.02 -8.86
C MET A 14 -15.63 -22.28 -8.62
N ILE A 15 -14.80 -22.14 -9.65
CA ILE A 15 -13.55 -21.37 -9.56
C ILE A 15 -13.84 -19.88 -9.35
N GLY A 16 -14.81 -19.31 -10.07
CA GLY A 16 -15.21 -17.91 -9.92
C GLY A 16 -15.78 -17.57 -8.54
N ILE A 17 -16.57 -18.47 -7.95
CA ILE A 17 -17.17 -18.28 -6.62
C ILE A 17 -16.12 -18.42 -5.50
N GLY A 18 -15.16 -19.34 -5.66
CA GLY A 18 -14.07 -19.53 -4.70
C GLY A 18 -13.17 -18.30 -4.52
N PHE A 19 -12.96 -17.52 -5.60
CA PHE A 19 -12.20 -16.27 -5.53
C PHE A 19 -12.96 -15.12 -4.86
N THR A 20 -14.30 -15.09 -4.92
CA THR A 20 -15.11 -14.05 -4.25
C THR A 20 -15.27 -14.26 -2.75
N ALA A 21 -15.14 -15.51 -2.27
CA ALA A 21 -15.26 -15.85 -0.85
C ALA A 21 -13.98 -15.58 -0.03
N LEU A 22 -12.82 -15.47 -0.70
CA LEU A 22 -11.59 -14.97 -0.11
C LEU A 22 -11.61 -13.43 -0.17
N GLY A 23 -12.51 -12.85 0.62
CA GLY A 23 -12.63 -11.41 0.75
C GLY A 23 -11.27 -10.78 1.02
N THR A 24 -10.84 -9.90 0.12
CA THR A 24 -9.70 -9.03 0.34
C THR A 24 -10.11 -8.01 1.41
N ASN A 25 -9.92 -8.36 2.67
CA ASN A 25 -9.93 -7.39 3.76
C ASN A 25 -8.72 -6.47 3.53
N VAL A 26 -8.85 -5.52 2.62
CA VAL A 26 -7.87 -4.45 2.44
C VAL A 26 -8.05 -3.53 3.62
N GLU A 27 -7.39 -3.89 4.72
CA GLU A 27 -7.40 -3.09 5.92
C GLU A 27 -6.65 -1.79 5.62
N ALA A 28 -7.35 -0.66 5.80
CA ALA A 28 -6.78 0.66 5.54
C ALA A 28 -5.54 0.85 6.42
N ALA A 29 -4.45 1.33 5.81
CA ALA A 29 -3.22 1.60 6.51
C ALA A 29 -3.26 2.99 7.17
N THR A 30 -2.88 3.07 8.44
CA THR A 30 -2.67 4.33 9.16
C THR A 30 -1.27 4.87 8.83
N TYR A 31 -1.19 6.17 8.56
CA TYR A 31 0.07 6.88 8.27
C TYR A 31 0.64 7.52 9.53
N TYR A 32 1.92 7.26 9.82
CA TYR A 32 2.60 7.73 11.04
C TYR A 32 3.68 8.78 10.79
N GLY A 33 3.83 9.27 9.54
CA GLY A 33 4.91 10.18 9.16
C GLY A 33 6.10 9.46 8.52
N ASN A 34 6.98 10.21 7.85
CA ASN A 34 8.22 9.70 7.25
C ASN A 34 8.07 8.47 6.32
N GLY A 35 6.90 8.31 5.69
CA GLY A 35 6.63 7.18 4.80
C GLY A 35 6.26 5.88 5.52
N LEU A 36 6.13 5.89 6.85
CA LEU A 36 5.71 4.72 7.63
C LEU A 36 4.18 4.56 7.59
N TYR A 37 3.74 3.37 7.19
CA TYR A 37 2.36 2.94 7.18
C TYR A 37 2.21 1.66 7.98
N CYS A 38 1.18 1.57 8.81
CA CYS A 38 0.85 0.35 9.54
C CYS A 38 -0.64 0.05 9.43
N ASN A 39 -0.97 -1.23 9.30
CA ASN A 39 -2.30 -1.75 9.60
C ASN A 39 -2.20 -2.72 10.80
N LYS A 40 -3.28 -3.42 11.15
CA LYS A 40 -3.28 -4.33 12.31
C LYS A 40 -2.35 -5.55 12.15
N GLN A 41 -1.92 -5.86 10.92
CA GLN A 41 -1.15 -7.06 10.61
C GLN A 41 0.32 -6.77 10.37
N LYS A 42 0.66 -5.61 9.79
CA LYS A 42 2.03 -5.26 9.41
C LYS A 42 2.25 -3.76 9.31
N CYS A 43 3.52 -3.39 9.39
CA CYS A 43 4.04 -2.07 9.05
C CYS A 43 4.97 -2.17 7.84
N TRP A 44 5.01 -1.13 7.02
CA TRP A 44 5.94 -1.00 5.91
C TRP A 44 6.29 0.45 5.66
N VAL A 45 7.41 0.66 4.96
CA VAL A 45 7.90 1.99 4.60
C VAL A 45 7.75 2.17 3.10
N ASP A 46 7.07 3.24 2.71
CA ASP A 46 7.20 3.80 1.37
C ASP A 46 8.51 4.59 1.29
N TRP A 47 9.55 3.96 0.74
CA TRP A 47 10.88 4.55 0.64
C TRP A 47 10.95 5.78 -0.27
N ASN A 48 10.08 5.89 -1.27
CA ASN A 48 10.01 7.09 -2.11
C ASN A 48 9.50 8.28 -1.30
N LYS A 49 8.45 8.05 -0.50
CA LYS A 49 7.91 9.10 0.38
C LYS A 49 8.88 9.41 1.52
N ALA A 50 9.45 8.39 2.16
CA ALA A 50 10.42 8.55 3.24
C ALA A 50 11.62 9.39 2.80
N SER A 51 12.22 9.07 1.65
CA SER A 51 13.39 9.79 1.14
C SER A 51 13.08 11.27 0.87
N ARG A 52 11.88 11.56 0.34
CA ARG A 52 11.46 12.95 0.08
C ARG A 52 11.22 13.73 1.37
N GLU A 53 10.60 13.13 2.38
CA GLU A 53 10.40 13.78 3.68
C GLU A 53 11.73 14.01 4.41
N ILE A 54 12.66 13.05 4.37
CA ILE A 54 14.03 13.23 4.89
C ILE A 54 14.73 14.41 4.17
N GLY A 55 14.64 14.47 2.84
CA GLY A 55 15.20 15.56 2.06
C GLY A 55 14.66 16.93 2.50
N LYS A 56 13.35 17.04 2.74
CA LYS A 56 12.75 18.28 3.26
C LYS A 56 13.28 18.65 4.64
N ILE A 57 13.40 17.68 5.55
CA ILE A 57 13.94 17.93 6.89
C ILE A 57 15.37 18.51 6.79
N ILE A 58 16.21 17.91 5.96
CA ILE A 58 17.59 18.38 5.74
C ILE A 58 17.59 19.80 5.18
N VAL A 59 16.86 20.04 4.09
CA VAL A 59 16.83 21.36 3.43
C VAL A 59 16.28 22.43 4.38
N ASN A 60 15.19 22.14 5.09
CA ASN A 60 14.62 23.08 6.06
C ASN A 60 15.59 23.38 7.20
N GLY A 61 16.29 22.36 7.72
CA GLY A 61 17.33 22.57 8.72
C GLY A 61 18.44 23.50 8.23
N TRP A 62 18.88 23.34 6.97
CA TRP A 62 19.87 24.22 6.35
C TRP A 62 19.35 25.65 6.13
N VAL A 63 18.09 25.83 5.71
CA VAL A 63 17.53 27.17 5.50
C VAL A 63 17.30 27.89 6.83
N GLN A 64 16.81 27.18 7.85
CA GLN A 64 16.42 27.78 9.13
C GLN A 64 17.59 27.97 10.10
N HIS A 65 18.63 27.15 10.00
CA HIS A 65 19.74 27.15 10.95
C HIS A 65 21.12 27.20 10.29
N GLY A 66 21.19 27.18 8.96
CA GLY A 66 22.44 27.25 8.23
C GLY A 66 22.99 28.68 8.09
N PRO A 67 24.05 28.85 7.30
CA PRO A 67 24.79 30.11 7.19
C PRO A 67 23.95 31.29 6.70
N TRP A 68 22.86 31.00 5.99
CA TRP A 68 21.96 31.96 5.36
C TRP A 68 20.69 32.23 6.17
N ALA A 69 20.55 31.62 7.35
CA ALA A 69 19.40 31.84 8.21
C ALA A 69 19.33 33.32 8.65
N PRO A 70 18.17 33.99 8.53
CA PRO A 70 18.00 35.34 9.05
C PRO A 70 18.21 35.30 10.57
N ARG A 71 19.16 36.10 11.04
CA ARG A 71 19.50 36.23 12.46
C ARG A 71 18.80 37.42 13.07
#